data_AF-A0AAD7EFS6-F1
#
_entry.id   AF-A0AAD7EFS6-F1
#
_cell.length_a   1.000
_cell.length_b   1.000
_cell.length_c   1.000
_cell.angle_alpha   90.00
_cell.angle_beta   90.00
_cell.angle_gamma   90.00
#
_symmetry.space_group_name_H-M   'P 1'
#
loop_
_entity.id
_entity.type
_entity.pdbx_description
1 polymer ?
#
loop_
_entity_poly.entity_id
_entity_poly.type
_entity_poly.pdbx_seq_one_letter_code
_entity_poly.pdbx_strand_id
1 'polypeptide(L)'
;MSTKLSCKGLKYCSARSLHPLAPGLQLDAIADAKKEIFVKTLGLYCVLAEKGCAFDLRVDGEDLDSIGLMDNNDADTESESDDSDSETRTKVIRDSRRKKTSRSFCKGKLEMCFDEYQRSFIQKNTDKAHLILRTLDEFDITYLHALLENDSKVIDEREELARQFGYGPRAPCSFTASPSAQKELCPYWHRDSGKLARGVLQRTAGNCTAKFDIYTPDDLSDCPLGWTKPFDPPLAALHPSYGNLDHIRRYIDELRKVLFPDGTGFEGAQLLAAEHRGLPEEEQYVWCAEKHTLADGKTFYLVICMLRSMSALLMRSKKLSLDTAFKRLNGKWQEFEMETWEVDHMKSIIGTRAFTTSQSAEAHLILFTRIFEIAHADTGIPCRFRHIHGEGFEIWITDAHKGQALGRYLW
;
A
#
# COMPACT_ATOMS: atom_id res chain seq x y z
N MET A 1 -29.87 -17.38 23.26
CA MET A 1 -29.32 -16.73 24.49
C MET A 1 -28.23 -15.75 24.07
N SER A 2 -28.40 -14.46 24.35
CA SER A 2 -27.43 -13.42 23.93
C SER A 2 -26.25 -13.36 24.89
N THR A 3 -25.07 -13.77 24.44
CA THR A 3 -23.82 -13.60 25.18
C THR A 3 -23.33 -12.17 24.95
N LYS A 4 -23.43 -11.31 25.97
CA LYS A 4 -22.91 -9.94 25.90
C LYS A 4 -21.39 -9.96 25.83
N LEU A 5 -20.84 -9.70 24.63
CA LEU A 5 -19.42 -9.41 24.47
C LEU A 5 -19.16 -7.95 24.86
N SER A 6 -18.19 -7.71 25.72
CA SER A 6 -17.74 -6.35 26.07
C SER A 6 -16.70 -5.86 25.06
N CYS A 7 -16.82 -4.61 24.60
CA CYS A 7 -15.80 -3.98 23.77
C CYS A 7 -14.44 -3.96 24.52
N LYS A 8 -13.36 -4.36 23.84
CA LYS A 8 -11.99 -4.40 24.39
C LYS A 8 -11.35 -3.00 24.51
N GLY A 9 -12.09 -1.95 24.21
CA GLY A 9 -11.66 -0.55 24.23
C GLY A 9 -10.92 -0.11 22.97
N LEU A 10 -10.24 1.03 23.04
CA LEU A 10 -9.35 1.55 22.00
C LEU A 10 -8.02 1.98 22.64
N LYS A 11 -6.96 1.98 21.82
CA LYS A 11 -5.71 2.70 22.11
C LYS A 11 -5.81 4.11 21.54
N TYR A 12 -5.36 5.12 22.28
CA TYR A 12 -5.27 6.51 21.83
C TYR A 12 -3.85 7.05 22.04
N CYS A 13 -3.44 7.99 21.20
CA CYS A 13 -2.15 8.66 21.35
C CYS A 13 -2.08 9.48 22.66
N SER A 14 -0.95 9.45 23.36
CA SER A 14 -0.71 10.29 24.55
C SER A 14 -0.76 11.78 24.26
N ALA A 15 -0.48 12.20 23.02
CA ALA A 15 -0.61 13.57 22.54
C ALA A 15 -2.05 13.91 22.07
N ARG A 16 -3.03 13.07 22.39
CA ARG A 16 -4.44 13.31 22.05
C ARG A 16 -4.95 14.53 22.80
N SER A 17 -5.50 15.48 22.07
CA SER A 17 -6.27 16.59 22.65
C SER A 17 -7.76 16.27 22.57
N LEU A 18 -8.49 16.49 23.66
CA LEU A 18 -9.95 16.30 23.73
C LEU A 18 -10.74 17.52 23.23
N HIS A 19 -10.06 18.57 22.76
CA HIS A 19 -10.74 19.70 22.15
C HIS A 19 -11.40 19.27 20.83
N PRO A 20 -12.70 19.55 20.64
CA PRO A 20 -13.36 19.27 19.38
C PRO A 20 -12.65 20.03 18.25
N LEU A 21 -12.30 19.30 17.18
CA LEU A 21 -11.95 19.92 15.91
C LEU A 21 -13.16 20.75 15.48
N ALA A 22 -12.95 22.04 15.21
CA ALA A 22 -13.91 22.81 14.45
C ALA A 22 -14.18 22.07 13.12
N PRO A 23 -15.40 22.13 12.57
CA PRO A 23 -15.73 21.44 11.32
C PRO A 23 -14.68 21.76 10.26
N GLY A 24 -14.07 20.70 9.71
CA GLY A 24 -13.01 20.82 8.72
C GLY A 24 -13.48 21.66 7.55
N LEU A 25 -12.78 22.76 7.30
CA LEU A 25 -12.84 23.45 6.02
C LEU A 25 -12.48 22.43 4.94
N GLN A 26 -13.33 22.37 3.91
CA GLN A 26 -13.11 21.59 2.69
C GLN A 26 -11.68 21.87 2.20
N LEU A 27 -10.82 20.84 2.18
CA LEU A 27 -9.45 21.00 1.72
C LEU A 27 -9.45 21.22 0.20
N ASP A 28 -8.95 22.37 -0.23
CA ASP A 28 -8.59 22.62 -1.63
C ASP A 28 -7.44 21.69 -2.05
N ALA A 29 -7.39 21.26 -3.31
CA ALA A 29 -6.31 20.40 -3.84
C ALA A 29 -4.90 20.97 -3.63
N ILE A 30 -4.75 22.30 -3.53
CA ILE A 30 -3.49 22.99 -3.22
C ILE A 30 -3.06 22.77 -1.76
N ALA A 31 -4.01 22.66 -0.83
CA ALA A 31 -3.73 22.37 0.59
C ALA A 31 -3.24 20.92 0.78
N ASP A 32 -3.75 19.98 -0.02
CA ASP A 32 -3.30 18.58 0.02
C ASP A 32 -1.87 18.40 -0.48
N ALA A 33 -1.48 19.06 -1.57
CA ALA A 33 -0.09 19.02 -2.06
C ALA A 33 0.91 19.60 -1.05
N LYS A 34 0.57 20.74 -0.40
CA LYS A 34 1.42 21.35 0.65
C LYS A 34 1.55 20.44 1.88
N LYS A 35 0.46 19.79 2.28
CA LYS A 35 0.45 18.81 3.35
C LYS A 35 1.33 17.60 3.03
N GLU A 36 1.26 17.09 1.81
CA GLU A 36 2.08 15.96 1.38
C GLU A 36 3.58 16.31 1.44
N ILE A 37 3.99 17.43 0.85
CA ILE A 37 5.39 17.90 0.88
C ILE A 37 5.86 18.10 2.32
N PHE A 38 5.04 18.70 3.18
CA PHE A 38 5.36 18.91 4.59
C PHE A 38 5.59 17.58 5.32
N VAL A 39 4.67 16.62 5.18
CA VAL A 39 4.76 15.30 5.84
C VAL A 39 5.94 14.50 5.30
N LYS A 40 6.20 14.53 3.99
CA LYS A 40 7.39 13.93 3.36
C LYS A 40 8.68 14.52 3.94
N THR A 41 8.76 15.84 4.04
CA THR A 41 9.93 16.57 4.55
C THR A 41 10.20 16.25 6.02
N LEU A 42 9.16 16.31 6.86
CA LEU A 42 9.27 15.96 8.28
C LEU A 42 9.65 14.48 8.46
N GLY A 43 9.08 13.60 7.65
CA GLY A 43 9.40 12.17 7.64
C GLY A 43 10.86 11.91 7.32
N LEU A 44 11.40 12.54 6.27
CA LEU A 44 12.81 12.46 5.91
C LEU A 44 13.71 12.92 7.07
N TYR A 45 13.44 14.11 7.63
CA TYR A 45 14.21 14.62 8.77
C TYR A 45 14.20 13.66 9.96
N CYS A 46 13.02 13.14 10.34
CA CYS A 46 12.91 12.23 11.48
C CYS A 46 13.70 10.93 11.25
N VAL A 47 13.69 10.38 10.03
CA VAL A 47 14.50 9.21 9.69
C VAL A 47 16.00 9.52 9.79
N LEU A 48 16.42 10.68 9.28
CA LEU A 48 17.81 11.14 9.36
C LEU A 48 18.26 11.38 10.81
N ALA A 49 17.41 11.96 11.64
CA ALA A 49 17.68 12.22 13.05
C ALA A 49 17.72 10.93 13.88
N GLU A 50 16.83 9.96 13.62
CA GLU A 50 16.81 8.68 14.34
C GLU A 50 17.90 7.70 13.90
N LYS A 51 18.18 7.61 12.61
CA LYS A 51 19.07 6.59 12.04
C LYS A 51 20.46 7.09 11.70
N GLY A 52 20.63 8.40 11.48
CA GLY A 52 21.89 8.98 11.02
C GLY A 52 22.34 8.42 9.67
N CYS A 53 23.65 8.38 9.46
CA CYS A 53 24.24 7.68 8.32
C CYS A 53 24.36 6.20 8.67
N ALA A 54 23.64 5.36 7.92
CA ALA A 54 23.62 3.90 8.11
C ALA A 54 24.72 3.16 7.32
N PHE A 55 25.59 3.90 6.62
CA PHE A 55 26.68 3.38 5.81
C PHE A 55 27.76 2.77 6.70
N ASP A 56 28.14 1.53 6.43
CA ASP A 56 29.18 0.79 7.14
C ASP A 56 30.30 0.43 6.14
N LEU A 57 31.48 1.03 6.31
CA LEU A 57 32.67 0.75 5.49
C LEU A 57 33.03 -0.75 5.43
N ARG A 58 32.66 -1.55 6.44
CA ARG A 58 32.96 -3.00 6.47
C ARG A 58 31.93 -3.86 5.73
N VAL A 59 30.75 -3.32 5.41
CA VAL A 59 29.65 -4.05 4.74
C VAL A 59 29.38 -3.47 3.35
N ASP A 60 29.50 -2.15 3.21
CA ASP A 60 29.20 -1.39 2.00
C ASP A 60 30.49 -0.96 1.26
N GLY A 61 31.68 -1.29 1.77
CA GLY A 61 32.99 -0.90 1.22
C GLY A 61 33.62 -1.90 0.25
N GLU A 62 33.16 -3.16 0.21
CA GLU A 62 33.72 -4.18 -0.71
C GLU A 62 33.40 -3.88 -2.19
N ASP A 63 32.42 -3.02 -2.48
CA ASP A 63 32.06 -2.60 -3.85
C ASP A 63 32.88 -1.41 -4.38
N LEU A 64 33.72 -0.77 -3.55
CA LEU A 64 34.46 0.44 -3.92
C LEU A 64 35.92 0.20 -4.34
N ASP A 65 36.50 -0.96 -4.02
CA ASP A 65 37.84 -1.34 -4.50
C ASP A 65 37.92 -1.55 -6.02
N SER A 66 36.78 -1.50 -6.74
CA SER A 66 36.71 -1.55 -8.20
C SER A 66 36.88 -0.18 -8.89
N ILE A 67 37.00 0.93 -8.15
CA ILE A 67 37.23 2.26 -8.74
C ILE A 67 38.58 2.78 -8.23
N GLY A 68 39.64 2.34 -8.92
CA GLY A 68 41.03 2.58 -8.58
C GLY A 68 41.38 4.05 -8.38
N LEU A 69 41.44 4.46 -7.11
CA LEU A 69 42.21 5.61 -6.66
C LEU A 69 43.19 5.11 -5.60
N MET A 70 44.38 4.74 -6.07
CA MET A 70 45.55 4.67 -5.19
C MET A 70 45.94 6.10 -4.82
N ASP A 71 46.13 6.37 -3.52
CA ASP A 71 47.47 6.78 -3.09
C ASP A 71 47.74 6.39 -1.63
N ASN A 72 49.01 6.07 -1.40
CA ASN A 72 49.58 5.52 -0.18
C ASN A 72 49.91 6.62 0.83
N ASN A 73 49.78 6.33 2.13
CA ASN A 73 50.92 6.29 3.08
C ASN A 73 50.44 6.27 4.54
N ASP A 74 50.93 5.24 5.22
CA ASP A 74 51.55 5.25 6.55
C ASP A 74 50.74 5.64 7.80
N ALA A 75 50.54 4.62 8.64
CA ALA A 75 51.25 4.41 9.91
C ALA A 75 50.31 4.04 11.07
N ASP A 76 50.41 2.76 11.45
CA ASP A 76 50.40 2.22 12.81
C ASP A 76 49.90 3.13 13.94
N THR A 77 48.81 2.72 14.60
CA THR A 77 48.74 2.74 16.06
C THR A 77 47.75 1.67 16.53
N GLU A 78 48.30 0.56 17.01
CA GLU A 78 47.60 -0.35 17.92
C GLU A 78 47.29 0.41 19.23
N SER A 79 46.06 0.32 19.72
CA SER A 79 45.82 0.38 21.16
C SER A 79 44.57 -0.41 21.53
N GLU A 80 44.80 -1.37 22.42
CA GLU A 80 43.84 -2.22 23.12
C GLU A 80 43.13 -1.45 24.24
N SER A 81 42.00 -2.01 24.70
CA SER A 81 41.32 -1.77 26.00
C SER A 81 40.63 -0.39 26.14
N ASP A 82 39.50 -0.20 26.83
CA ASP A 82 38.98 -0.89 28.02
C ASP A 82 37.46 -0.72 28.15
N ASP A 83 36.78 -1.77 28.65
CA ASP A 83 35.41 -1.70 29.16
C ASP A 83 35.36 -0.89 30.46
N SER A 84 34.52 0.16 30.53
CA SER A 84 33.96 0.59 31.81
C SER A 84 32.52 1.05 31.65
N ASP A 85 31.63 0.21 32.19
CA ASP A 85 30.21 0.45 32.41
C ASP A 85 30.04 1.52 33.51
N SER A 86 29.30 2.59 33.24
CA SER A 86 28.59 3.30 34.30
C SER A 86 27.26 3.89 33.80
N GLU A 87 26.24 3.65 34.59
CA GLU A 87 24.82 3.78 34.26
C GLU A 87 24.32 5.22 34.17
N THR A 88 23.45 5.51 33.21
CA THR A 88 22.25 6.31 33.47
C THR A 88 21.15 5.90 32.49
N ARG A 89 20.33 4.95 32.93
CA ARG A 89 19.35 4.23 32.12
C ARG A 89 18.03 5.00 32.04
N THR A 90 17.93 6.00 31.15
CA THR A 90 16.63 6.47 30.67
C THR A 90 16.05 5.38 29.77
N LYS A 91 14.99 4.70 30.22
CA LYS A 91 14.30 3.65 29.44
C LYS A 91 13.70 4.25 28.16
N VAL A 92 14.48 4.24 27.08
CA VAL A 92 13.97 4.41 25.72
C VAL A 92 13.11 3.17 25.41
N ILE A 93 11.79 3.33 25.39
CA ILE A 93 10.86 2.29 24.98
C ILE A 93 11.09 2.05 23.48
N ARG A 94 11.56 0.84 23.12
CA ARG A 94 11.92 0.45 21.74
C ARG A 94 10.98 -0.66 21.26
N ASP A 95 10.63 -0.59 19.98
CA ASP A 95 9.84 -1.60 19.26
C ASP A 95 10.48 -2.99 19.38
N SER A 96 9.72 -3.95 19.89
CA SER A 96 10.12 -5.34 20.16
C SER A 96 10.42 -6.17 18.91
N ARG A 97 10.22 -5.64 17.69
CA ARG A 97 10.59 -6.29 16.42
C ARG A 97 12.00 -5.92 15.92
N ARG A 98 12.76 -5.10 16.66
CA ARG A 98 14.10 -4.66 16.24
C ARG A 98 15.14 -5.75 16.52
N LYS A 99 15.78 -6.27 15.45
CA LYS A 99 17.01 -7.07 15.56
C LYS A 99 18.06 -6.24 16.31
N LYS A 100 18.63 -6.77 17.39
CA LYS A 100 19.75 -6.17 18.12
C LYS A 100 20.96 -6.19 17.19
N THR A 101 21.25 -5.06 16.54
CA THR A 101 22.58 -4.79 16.00
C THR A 101 23.07 -3.53 16.68
N SER A 102 24.08 -3.67 17.54
CA SER A 102 24.87 -2.55 18.04
C SER A 102 25.72 -2.03 16.87
N ARG A 103 25.08 -1.33 15.92
CA ARG A 103 25.81 -0.63 14.88
C ARG A 103 26.34 0.66 15.48
N SER A 104 27.65 0.88 15.39
CA SER A 104 28.26 2.17 15.72
C SER A 104 27.72 3.21 14.74
N PHE A 105 26.89 4.14 15.23
CA PHE A 105 26.40 5.23 14.41
C PHE A 105 27.54 6.22 14.13
N CYS A 106 27.67 6.67 12.89
CA CYS A 106 28.61 7.72 12.55
C CYS A 106 28.28 9.02 13.34
N LYS A 107 29.29 9.68 13.92
CA LYS A 107 29.13 10.83 14.84
C LYS A 107 29.05 12.20 14.16
N GLY A 108 29.23 12.30 12.84
CA GLY A 108 29.19 13.59 12.13
C GLY A 108 27.86 14.33 12.21
N LYS A 109 27.91 15.65 11.96
CA LYS A 109 26.73 16.51 11.81
C LYS A 109 26.18 16.40 10.39
N LEU A 110 24.86 16.38 10.23
CA LEU A 110 24.19 16.53 8.93
C LEU A 110 24.02 18.01 8.65
N GLU A 111 24.43 18.43 7.46
CA GLU A 111 24.41 19.82 7.01
C GLU A 111 23.71 19.89 5.65
N MET A 112 22.95 20.96 5.45
CA MET A 112 22.37 21.28 4.14
C MET A 112 23.38 22.15 3.38
N CYS A 113 23.74 21.71 2.19
CA CYS A 113 24.72 22.36 1.33
C CYS A 113 24.08 22.72 -0.03
N PHE A 114 24.72 23.63 -0.74
CA PHE A 114 24.32 24.06 -2.08
C PHE A 114 25.51 23.93 -3.01
N ASP A 115 25.30 23.38 -4.20
CA ASP A 115 26.37 23.30 -5.20
C ASP A 115 26.53 24.64 -5.95
N GLU A 116 27.50 24.70 -6.87
CA GLU A 116 27.75 25.87 -7.71
C GLU A 116 26.54 26.29 -8.57
N TYR A 117 25.58 25.38 -8.77
CA TYR A 117 24.33 25.59 -9.50
C TYR A 117 23.14 25.86 -8.58
N GLN A 118 23.36 26.13 -7.28
CA GLN A 118 22.34 26.36 -6.26
C GLN A 118 21.41 25.17 -6.00
N ARG A 119 21.82 23.95 -6.36
CA ARG A 119 21.05 22.74 -6.04
C ARG A 119 21.35 22.31 -4.61
N SER A 120 20.29 22.10 -3.83
CA SER A 120 20.38 21.68 -2.44
C SER A 120 20.74 20.20 -2.32
N PHE A 121 21.65 19.87 -1.43
CA PHE A 121 21.97 18.50 -1.06
C PHE A 121 22.26 18.40 0.44
N ILE A 122 21.94 17.26 1.06
CA ILE A 122 22.32 17.00 2.45
C ILE A 122 23.61 16.20 2.44
N GLN A 123 24.61 16.69 3.17
CA GLN A 123 25.86 15.99 3.38
C GLN A 123 26.12 15.80 4.87
N LYS A 124 26.82 14.72 5.21
CA LYS A 124 27.40 14.56 6.54
C LYS A 124 28.84 15.08 6.55
N ASN A 125 29.13 16.04 7.42
CA ASN A 125 30.45 16.63 7.57
C ASN A 125 31.32 15.74 8.47
N THR A 126 32.11 14.87 7.85
CA THR A 126 33.13 14.00 8.47
C THR A 126 34.33 13.89 7.54
N ASP A 127 35.51 13.56 8.06
CA ASP A 127 36.79 13.40 7.31
C ASP A 127 36.68 12.45 6.11
N LYS A 128 35.64 11.61 6.09
CA LYS A 128 35.22 10.80 4.95
C LYS A 128 33.73 11.04 4.71
N ALA A 129 33.33 11.56 3.56
CA ALA A 129 31.93 11.93 3.27
C ALA A 129 31.07 10.69 2.95
N HIS A 130 30.45 10.06 3.96
CA HIS A 130 29.74 8.78 3.79
C HIS A 130 28.24 8.90 3.45
N LEU A 131 27.67 10.10 3.43
CA LEU A 131 26.26 10.32 3.06
C LEU A 131 26.13 11.63 2.30
N ILE A 132 25.64 11.54 1.06
CA ILE A 132 25.28 12.67 0.22
C ILE A 132 23.92 12.38 -0.41
N LEU A 133 22.92 13.21 -0.12
CA LEU A 133 21.57 13.12 -0.69
C LEU A 133 21.33 14.32 -1.62
N ARG A 134 21.27 14.08 -2.93
CA ARG A 134 21.20 15.13 -3.96
C ARG A 134 19.81 15.38 -4.52
N THR A 135 18.89 14.40 -4.43
CA THR A 135 17.54 14.48 -5.01
C THR A 135 16.55 15.00 -3.99
N LEU A 136 16.61 16.31 -3.72
CA LEU A 136 15.76 16.96 -2.70
C LEU A 136 14.59 17.77 -3.29
N ASP A 137 14.36 17.68 -4.60
CA ASP A 137 13.40 18.53 -5.33
C ASP A 137 11.93 18.35 -4.89
N GLU A 138 11.60 17.22 -4.26
CA GLU A 138 10.24 16.93 -3.76
C GLU A 138 9.99 17.39 -2.30
N PHE A 139 10.95 18.06 -1.67
CA PHE A 139 10.88 18.45 -0.26
C PHE A 139 10.80 19.97 -0.08
N ASP A 140 10.24 20.41 1.05
CA ASP A 140 10.32 21.81 1.48
C ASP A 140 11.74 22.07 1.99
N ILE A 141 12.63 22.52 1.10
CA ILE A 141 14.04 22.78 1.39
C ILE A 141 14.20 23.80 2.53
N THR A 142 13.35 24.81 2.59
CA THR A 142 13.39 25.83 3.64
C THR A 142 13.10 25.22 5.00
N TYR A 143 12.03 24.41 5.10
CA TYR A 143 11.69 23.73 6.34
C TYR A 143 12.72 22.67 6.72
N LEU A 144 13.24 21.91 5.75
CA LEU A 144 14.27 20.90 5.96
C LEU A 144 15.58 21.50 6.47
N HIS A 145 16.03 22.60 5.87
CA HIS A 145 17.20 23.35 6.32
C HIS A 145 17.00 23.87 7.75
N ALA A 146 15.84 24.46 8.05
CA ALA A 146 15.52 24.94 9.39
C ALA A 146 15.55 23.82 10.44
N LEU A 147 15.04 22.63 10.10
CA LEU A 147 15.08 21.45 10.98
C LEU A 147 16.52 20.95 11.24
N LEU A 148 17.39 20.98 10.23
CA LEU A 148 18.79 20.56 10.34
C LEU A 148 19.65 21.54 11.16
N GLU A 149 19.45 22.84 10.96
CA GLU A 149 20.17 23.90 11.69
C GLU A 149 19.49 24.32 13.00
N ASN A 150 18.37 23.67 13.36
CA ASN A 150 17.59 23.94 14.55
C ASN A 150 17.13 25.41 14.64
N ASP A 151 16.75 26.00 13.50
CA ASP A 151 16.19 27.35 13.41
C ASP A 151 14.75 27.35 13.94
N SER A 152 14.64 27.59 15.25
CA SER A 152 13.35 27.60 15.97
C SER A 152 12.32 28.55 15.37
N LYS A 153 12.73 29.69 14.80
CA LYS A 153 11.78 30.68 14.27
C LYS A 153 11.08 30.16 13.02
N VAL A 154 11.85 29.66 12.06
CA VAL A 154 11.30 29.12 10.81
C VAL A 154 10.51 27.83 11.08
N ILE A 155 11.00 26.99 11.99
CA ILE A 155 10.29 25.78 12.43
C ILE A 155 8.92 26.15 13.01
N ASP A 156 8.87 27.13 13.91
CA ASP A 156 7.63 27.52 14.58
C ASP A 156 6.63 28.13 13.59
N GLU A 157 7.08 29.02 12.71
CA GLU A 157 6.23 29.61 11.66
C GLU A 157 5.61 28.52 10.75
N ARG A 158 6.41 27.55 10.31
CA ARG A 158 5.97 26.47 9.39
C ARG A 158 5.04 25.48 10.08
N GLU A 159 5.36 25.07 11.30
CA GLU A 159 4.55 24.12 12.04
C GLU A 159 3.25 24.73 12.56
N GLU A 160 3.24 26.02 12.89
CA GLU A 160 2.04 26.75 13.28
C GLU A 160 1.10 26.94 12.09
N LEU A 161 1.63 27.22 10.90
CA LEU A 161 0.85 27.23 9.67
C LEU A 161 0.23 25.84 9.40
N ALA A 162 1.02 24.77 9.49
CA ALA A 162 0.53 23.39 9.34
C ALA A 162 -0.58 23.06 10.35
N ARG A 163 -0.44 23.53 11.61
CA ARG A 163 -1.44 23.38 12.67
C ARG A 163 -2.78 23.99 12.28
N GLN A 164 -2.79 25.18 11.65
CA GLN A 164 -4.02 25.84 11.19
C GLN A 164 -4.79 25.00 10.17
N PHE A 165 -4.08 24.22 9.35
CA PHE A 165 -4.66 23.28 8.39
C PHE A 165 -4.89 21.86 8.95
N GLY A 166 -4.70 21.67 10.26
CA GLY A 166 -5.00 20.41 10.95
C GLY A 166 -3.98 19.28 10.71
N TYR A 167 -2.74 19.59 10.31
CA TYR A 167 -1.68 18.61 10.14
C TYR A 167 -0.35 19.06 10.76
N GLY A 168 0.63 18.14 10.81
CA GLY A 168 1.95 18.40 11.37
C GLY A 168 2.05 18.20 12.89
N PRO A 169 3.23 18.44 13.47
CA PRO A 169 3.55 17.99 14.82
C PRO A 169 2.94 18.84 15.94
N ARG A 170 2.44 20.03 15.61
CA ARG A 170 1.68 20.90 16.52
C ARG A 170 0.16 20.72 16.40
N ALA A 171 -0.32 19.96 15.42
CA ALA A 171 -1.74 19.69 15.26
C ALA A 171 -2.27 18.73 16.34
N PRO A 172 -3.54 18.90 16.77
CA PRO A 172 -4.15 17.99 17.71
C PRO A 172 -4.23 16.57 17.12
N CYS A 173 -3.81 15.58 17.91
CA CYS A 173 -3.82 14.19 17.46
C CYS A 173 -5.16 13.51 17.77
N SER A 174 -5.81 12.96 16.74
CA SER A 174 -7.02 12.13 16.88
C SER A 174 -6.76 10.63 16.61
N PHE A 175 -5.49 10.24 16.45
CA PHE A 175 -5.14 8.87 16.10
C PHE A 175 -5.57 7.88 17.18
N THR A 176 -6.32 6.87 16.74
CA THR A 176 -6.75 5.73 17.56
C THR A 176 -6.37 4.42 16.86
N ALA A 177 -6.20 3.37 17.66
CA ALA A 177 -5.88 2.04 17.16
C ALA A 177 -6.63 0.97 17.96
N SER A 178 -6.82 -0.20 17.36
CA SER A 178 -7.36 -1.37 18.06
C SER A 178 -6.48 -1.75 19.28
N PRO A 179 -7.06 -2.22 20.40
CA PRO A 179 -6.32 -2.82 21.51
C PRO A 179 -5.41 -3.97 21.09
N SER A 180 -5.79 -4.71 20.03
CA SER A 180 -5.02 -5.82 19.47
C SER A 180 -3.88 -5.37 18.55
N ALA A 181 -3.82 -4.09 18.16
CA ALA A 181 -2.72 -3.59 17.36
C ALA A 181 -1.41 -3.70 18.15
N GLN A 182 -0.40 -4.35 17.57
CA GLN A 182 0.94 -4.45 18.16
C GLN A 182 1.70 -3.10 18.16
N LYS A 183 1.10 -2.03 17.64
CA LYS A 183 1.69 -0.69 17.66
C LYS A 183 1.68 -0.14 19.09
N GLU A 184 2.83 0.39 19.51
CA GLU A 184 2.99 1.06 20.80
C GLU A 184 3.10 2.57 20.67
N LEU A 185 3.52 3.09 19.52
CA LEU A 185 3.67 4.53 19.28
C LEU A 185 2.76 4.99 18.13
N CYS A 186 2.39 6.26 18.18
CA CYS A 186 1.67 6.97 17.15
C CYS A 186 2.47 6.97 15.83
N PRO A 187 1.82 6.82 14.67
CA PRO A 187 2.49 7.00 13.38
C PRO A 187 2.83 8.48 13.11
N TYR A 188 2.17 9.41 13.77
CA TYR A 188 2.42 10.84 13.63
C TYR A 188 3.41 11.33 14.69
N TRP A 189 4.26 12.25 14.27
CA TRP A 189 5.19 12.98 15.12
C TRP A 189 4.48 14.12 15.83
N HIS A 190 4.89 14.41 17.06
CA HIS A 190 4.33 15.46 17.90
C HIS A 190 5.45 16.29 18.53
N ARG A 191 5.18 17.57 18.83
CA ARG A 191 6.07 18.38 19.68
C ARG A 191 5.79 18.07 21.15
N ASP A 192 6.78 17.53 21.84
CA ASP A 192 6.79 17.30 23.29
C ASP A 192 7.92 18.13 23.92
N SER A 193 7.56 19.12 24.75
CA SER A 193 8.50 20.10 25.31
C SER A 193 9.46 20.70 24.27
N GLY A 194 8.97 20.98 23.06
CA GLY A 194 9.75 21.54 21.95
C GLY A 194 10.55 20.53 21.13
N LYS A 195 10.65 19.26 21.54
CA LYS A 195 11.31 18.19 20.77
C LYS A 195 10.31 17.37 19.98
N LEU A 196 10.74 16.82 18.85
CA LEU A 196 9.91 15.87 18.10
C LEU A 196 9.94 14.50 18.77
N ALA A 197 8.76 13.98 19.08
CA ALA A 197 8.59 12.66 19.67
C ALA A 197 7.33 11.98 19.11
N ARG A 198 7.31 10.64 19.11
CA ARG A 198 6.09 9.88 18.83
C ARG A 198 5.32 9.68 20.12
N GLY A 199 4.02 9.99 20.10
CA GLY A 199 3.16 9.78 21.26
C GLY A 199 2.96 8.29 21.56
N VAL A 200 2.84 7.93 22.83
CA VAL A 200 2.64 6.55 23.28
C VAL A 200 1.16 6.19 23.16
N LEU A 201 0.85 5.03 22.61
CA LEU A 201 -0.53 4.55 22.49
C LEU A 201 -1.01 3.97 23.82
N GLN A 202 -1.82 4.75 24.53
CA GLN A 202 -2.40 4.40 25.82
C GLN A 202 -3.74 3.70 25.62
N ARG A 203 -4.04 2.69 26.45
CA ARG A 203 -5.36 2.04 26.45
C ARG A 203 -6.37 2.90 27.18
N THR A 204 -7.60 2.92 26.67
CA THR A 204 -8.74 3.53 27.36
C THR A 204 -8.91 2.90 28.74
N ALA A 205 -8.79 3.71 29.79
CA ALA A 205 -9.13 3.31 31.14
C ALA A 205 -10.66 3.33 31.29
N GLY A 206 -11.26 2.16 31.48
CA GLY A 206 -12.70 2.01 31.68
C GLY A 206 -13.35 0.96 30.79
N ASN A 207 -14.51 0.46 31.24
CA ASN A 207 -15.32 -0.45 30.47
C ASN A 207 -16.11 0.34 29.43
N CYS A 208 -15.96 -0.01 28.16
CA CYS A 208 -16.74 0.60 27.09
C CYS A 208 -18.23 0.28 27.30
N THR A 209 -19.08 1.31 27.26
CA THR A 209 -20.55 1.19 27.42
C THR A 209 -21.26 0.69 26.18
N ALA A 210 -20.54 0.52 25.06
CA ALA A 210 -21.09 -0.01 23.82
C ALA A 210 -21.63 -1.42 24.07
N LYS A 211 -22.87 -1.64 23.65
CA LYS A 211 -23.52 -2.94 23.63
C LYS A 211 -23.56 -3.42 22.18
N PHE A 212 -23.26 -4.69 21.97
CA PHE A 212 -23.43 -5.33 20.68
C PHE A 212 -24.60 -6.29 20.79
N ASP A 213 -25.58 -6.13 19.91
CA ASP A 213 -26.61 -7.12 19.69
C ASP A 213 -26.14 -8.00 18.53
N ILE A 214 -25.76 -9.24 18.85
CA ILE A 214 -25.37 -10.24 17.87
C ILE A 214 -26.59 -11.07 17.58
N TYR A 215 -27.14 -10.90 16.37
CA TYR A 215 -28.21 -11.74 15.87
C TYR A 215 -27.61 -13.10 15.53
N THR A 216 -28.10 -14.13 16.21
CA THR A 216 -27.82 -15.53 15.90
C THR A 216 -29.07 -16.11 15.23
N PRO A 217 -28.93 -16.98 14.22
CA PRO A 217 -30.06 -17.67 13.64
C PRO A 217 -30.86 -18.42 14.73
N ASP A 218 -32.19 -18.43 14.63
CA ASP A 218 -33.07 -19.01 15.65
C ASP A 218 -32.85 -20.53 15.85
N ASP A 219 -32.31 -21.22 14.84
CA ASP A 219 -32.05 -22.65 14.87
C ASP A 219 -30.58 -22.98 14.59
N LEU A 220 -29.79 -23.13 15.66
CA LEU A 220 -28.40 -23.64 15.60
C LEU A 220 -28.34 -25.16 15.46
N SER A 221 -29.46 -25.87 15.68
CA SER A 221 -29.56 -27.34 15.55
C SER A 221 -29.63 -27.79 14.10
N ASP A 222 -30.07 -26.92 13.18
CA ASP A 222 -30.05 -27.18 11.74
C ASP A 222 -28.70 -26.79 11.08
N CYS A 223 -27.69 -26.43 11.88
CA CYS A 223 -26.33 -26.30 11.40
C CYS A 223 -25.80 -27.70 11.05
N PRO A 224 -25.45 -27.99 9.77
CA PRO A 224 -24.97 -29.32 9.35
C PRO A 224 -23.70 -29.78 10.08
N LEU A 225 -23.05 -28.87 10.79
CA LEU A 225 -21.77 -29.06 11.47
C LEU A 225 -21.90 -29.05 13.01
N GLY A 226 -23.11 -28.87 13.56
CA GLY A 226 -23.38 -28.96 15.01
C GLY A 226 -22.75 -27.84 15.84
N TRP A 227 -22.61 -26.63 15.29
CA TRP A 227 -21.84 -25.55 15.90
C TRP A 227 -22.66 -24.68 16.88
N THR A 228 -22.07 -24.38 18.04
CA THR A 228 -22.73 -23.66 19.15
C THR A 228 -22.12 -22.28 19.45
N LYS A 229 -21.18 -21.78 18.63
CA LYS A 229 -20.47 -20.51 18.85
C LYS A 229 -20.54 -19.58 17.63
N PRO A 230 -20.48 -18.24 17.84
CA PRO A 230 -20.67 -17.23 16.79
C PRO A 230 -19.44 -16.95 15.90
N PHE A 231 -18.37 -17.74 16.01
CA PHE A 231 -17.18 -17.62 15.16
C PHE A 231 -16.83 -18.97 14.60
N ASP A 232 -16.35 -19.01 13.36
CA ASP A 232 -15.82 -20.22 12.75
C ASP A 232 -14.67 -20.75 13.64
N PRO A 233 -14.77 -21.99 14.15
CA PRO A 233 -13.68 -22.59 14.90
C PRO A 233 -12.44 -22.65 14.00
N PRO A 234 -11.22 -22.35 14.51
CA PRO A 234 -10.01 -22.60 13.74
C PRO A 234 -9.98 -24.07 13.32
N LEU A 235 -9.40 -24.38 12.16
CA LEU A 235 -9.36 -25.76 11.63
C LEU A 235 -8.87 -26.79 12.66
N ALA A 236 -7.90 -26.42 13.50
CA ALA A 236 -7.40 -27.24 14.62
C ALA A 236 -8.46 -27.63 15.67
N ALA A 237 -9.53 -26.86 15.81
CA ALA A 237 -10.64 -27.14 16.71
C ALA A 237 -11.65 -28.15 16.13
N LEU A 238 -11.61 -28.42 14.81
CA LEU A 238 -12.32 -29.55 14.22
C LEU A 238 -11.58 -30.87 14.48
N HIS A 239 -10.25 -30.87 14.34
CA HIS A 239 -9.40 -31.99 14.73
C HIS A 239 -7.94 -31.52 14.91
N PRO A 240 -7.17 -32.00 15.90
CA PRO A 240 -5.79 -31.57 16.14
C PRO A 240 -4.86 -31.71 14.92
N SER A 241 -5.09 -32.72 14.05
CA SER A 241 -4.30 -32.89 12.82
C SER A 241 -4.51 -31.76 11.80
N TYR A 242 -5.65 -31.07 11.83
CA TYR A 242 -5.93 -29.88 11.03
C TYR A 242 -5.31 -28.60 11.62
N GLY A 243 -4.56 -28.70 12.72
CA GLY A 243 -3.64 -27.64 13.14
C GLY A 243 -2.35 -27.62 12.31
N ASN A 244 -2.04 -28.70 11.59
CA ASN A 244 -0.89 -28.79 10.71
C ASN A 244 -1.25 -28.27 9.30
N LEU A 245 -0.88 -27.01 9.03
CA LEU A 245 -1.16 -26.35 7.76
C LEU A 245 -0.49 -27.03 6.56
N ASP A 246 0.66 -27.69 6.76
CA ASP A 246 1.34 -28.43 5.69
C ASP A 246 0.54 -29.67 5.29
N HIS A 247 -0.07 -30.35 6.27
CA HIS A 247 -0.90 -31.51 6.00
C HIS A 247 -2.20 -31.12 5.30
N ILE A 248 -2.84 -30.02 5.73
CA ILE A 248 -4.01 -29.46 5.05
C ILE A 248 -3.65 -29.05 3.62
N ARG A 249 -2.52 -28.38 3.44
CA ARG A 249 -2.04 -27.98 2.10
C ARG A 249 -1.88 -29.18 1.20
N ARG A 250 -1.31 -30.29 1.69
CA ARG A 250 -1.19 -31.53 0.94
C ARG A 250 -2.56 -32.05 0.47
N TYR A 251 -3.55 -32.11 1.36
CA TYR A 251 -4.91 -32.54 0.98
C TYR A 251 -5.57 -31.59 -0.03
N ILE A 252 -5.43 -30.28 0.16
CA ILE A 252 -5.93 -29.28 -0.78
C ILE A 252 -5.28 -29.47 -2.15
N ASP A 253 -3.97 -29.69 -2.19
CA ASP A 253 -3.23 -29.86 -3.45
C ASP A 253 -3.56 -31.20 -4.12
N GLU A 254 -3.83 -32.27 -3.36
CA GLU A 254 -4.37 -33.53 -3.90
C GLU A 254 -5.77 -33.34 -4.50
N LEU A 255 -6.68 -32.67 -3.79
CA LEU A 255 -8.02 -32.38 -4.29
C LEU A 255 -7.99 -31.44 -5.51
N ARG A 256 -7.12 -30.43 -5.51
CA ARG A 256 -6.92 -29.55 -6.67
C ARG A 256 -6.47 -30.30 -7.90
N LYS A 257 -5.60 -31.30 -7.77
CA LYS A 257 -5.19 -32.15 -8.91
C LYS A 257 -6.34 -32.99 -9.46
N VAL A 258 -7.28 -33.39 -8.62
CA VAL A 258 -8.46 -34.14 -9.06
C VAL A 258 -9.47 -33.21 -9.75
N LEU A 259 -9.74 -32.04 -9.16
CA LEU A 259 -10.73 -31.08 -9.66
C LEU A 259 -10.22 -30.28 -10.86
N PHE A 260 -8.92 -30.00 -10.92
CA PHE A 260 -8.25 -29.23 -11.95
C PHE A 260 -7.04 -30.05 -12.46
N PRO A 261 -7.29 -31.11 -13.25
CA PRO A 261 -6.23 -32.00 -13.75
C PRO A 261 -5.17 -31.24 -14.56
N ASP A 262 -5.57 -30.20 -15.29
CA ASP A 262 -4.71 -29.32 -16.08
C ASP A 262 -4.20 -28.10 -15.27
N GLY A 263 -4.42 -28.12 -13.96
CA GLY A 263 -4.01 -27.08 -13.02
C GLY A 263 -4.91 -25.86 -13.02
N THR A 264 -4.57 -24.91 -12.14
CA THR A 264 -5.30 -23.63 -11.95
C THR A 264 -4.56 -22.45 -12.58
N GLY A 265 -3.66 -22.73 -13.53
CA GLY A 265 -2.82 -21.76 -14.21
C GLY A 265 -3.45 -21.25 -15.52
N PHE A 266 -2.62 -20.74 -16.42
CA PHE A 266 -3.08 -20.26 -17.72
C PHE A 266 -3.64 -21.38 -18.58
N GLU A 267 -3.00 -22.55 -18.57
CA GLU A 267 -3.40 -23.74 -19.32
C GLU A 267 -4.80 -24.21 -18.88
N GLY A 268 -5.08 -24.22 -17.58
CA GLY A 268 -6.42 -24.47 -17.04
C GLY A 268 -7.44 -23.43 -17.51
N ALA A 269 -7.06 -22.15 -17.59
CA ALA A 269 -7.94 -21.11 -18.14
C ALA A 269 -8.20 -21.29 -19.64
N GLN A 270 -7.24 -21.81 -20.42
CA GLN A 270 -7.44 -22.17 -21.83
C GLN A 270 -8.43 -23.30 -22.00
N LEU A 271 -8.35 -24.34 -21.16
CA LEU A 271 -9.32 -25.42 -21.15
C LEU A 271 -10.71 -24.91 -20.78
N LEU A 272 -10.83 -24.12 -19.71
CA LEU A 272 -12.10 -23.50 -19.32
C LEU A 272 -12.68 -22.65 -20.45
N ALA A 273 -11.87 -21.82 -21.12
CA ALA A 273 -12.35 -21.04 -22.28
C ALA A 273 -12.87 -21.95 -23.41
N ALA A 274 -12.27 -23.13 -23.63
CA ALA A 274 -12.74 -24.10 -24.63
C ALA A 274 -14.05 -24.78 -24.20
N GLU A 275 -14.17 -25.17 -22.93
CA GLU A 275 -15.38 -25.75 -22.35
C GLU A 275 -16.56 -24.77 -22.40
N HIS A 276 -16.32 -23.51 -22.03
CA HIS A 276 -17.32 -22.46 -22.03
C HIS A 276 -17.92 -22.20 -23.41
N ARG A 277 -17.17 -22.39 -24.51
CA ARG A 277 -17.72 -22.27 -25.88
C ARG A 277 -18.81 -23.30 -26.19
N GLY A 278 -18.84 -24.41 -25.46
CA GLY A 278 -19.89 -25.44 -25.59
C GLY A 278 -21.12 -25.20 -24.70
N LEU A 279 -21.06 -24.24 -23.78
CA LEU A 279 -22.17 -23.92 -22.88
C LEU A 279 -23.22 -23.03 -23.57
N PRO A 280 -24.46 -22.99 -23.06
CA PRO A 280 -25.43 -21.97 -23.47
C PRO A 280 -24.86 -20.56 -23.33
N GLU A 281 -25.24 -19.64 -24.23
CA GLU A 281 -24.68 -18.28 -24.30
C GLU A 281 -24.72 -17.53 -22.96
N GLU A 282 -25.76 -17.75 -22.16
CA GLU A 282 -25.97 -17.12 -20.86
C GLU A 282 -25.01 -17.62 -19.77
N GLU A 283 -24.38 -18.78 -19.98
CA GLU A 283 -23.45 -19.45 -19.05
C GLU A 283 -21.98 -19.28 -19.48
N GLN A 284 -21.73 -18.68 -20.65
CA GLN A 284 -20.37 -18.42 -21.15
C GLN A 284 -19.72 -17.25 -20.41
N TYR A 285 -19.07 -17.55 -19.28
CA TYR A 285 -18.32 -16.55 -18.53
C TYR A 285 -16.89 -16.35 -19.02
N VAL A 286 -16.14 -17.42 -19.31
CA VAL A 286 -14.74 -17.33 -19.76
C VAL A 286 -14.68 -17.32 -21.28
N TRP A 287 -14.42 -16.15 -21.87
CA TRP A 287 -14.46 -15.96 -23.33
C TRP A 287 -13.19 -16.37 -24.03
N CYS A 288 -12.04 -15.95 -23.47
CA CYS A 288 -10.76 -16.25 -24.06
C CYS A 288 -9.66 -16.36 -23.01
N ALA A 289 -8.65 -17.15 -23.36
CA ALA A 289 -7.36 -17.22 -22.70
C ALA A 289 -6.29 -17.28 -23.79
N GLU A 290 -5.70 -16.13 -24.08
CA GLU A 290 -4.88 -15.88 -25.26
C GLU A 290 -3.45 -15.50 -24.89
N LYS A 291 -2.53 -15.86 -25.78
CA LYS A 291 -1.12 -15.49 -25.71
C LYS A 291 -0.79 -14.58 -26.88
N HIS A 292 -0.19 -13.43 -26.57
CA HIS A 292 0.22 -12.42 -27.53
C HIS A 292 1.73 -12.16 -27.40
N THR A 293 2.38 -11.80 -28.50
CA THR A 293 3.79 -11.35 -28.50
C THR A 293 3.81 -9.84 -28.68
N LEU A 294 4.35 -9.13 -27.69
CA LEU A 294 4.48 -7.68 -27.72
C LEU A 294 5.65 -7.25 -28.60
N ALA A 295 5.69 -5.98 -28.99
CA ALA A 295 6.74 -5.40 -29.84
C ALA A 295 8.16 -5.53 -29.25
N ASP A 296 8.28 -5.62 -27.92
CA ASP A 296 9.55 -5.85 -27.21
C ASP A 296 9.96 -7.34 -27.12
N GLY A 297 9.21 -8.21 -27.80
CA GLY A 297 9.42 -9.67 -27.81
C GLY A 297 8.90 -10.38 -26.56
N LYS A 298 8.34 -9.66 -25.57
CA LYS A 298 7.79 -10.29 -24.37
C LYS A 298 6.44 -10.93 -24.66
N THR A 299 6.18 -12.02 -23.97
CA THR A 299 4.87 -12.66 -23.99
C THR A 299 3.88 -11.94 -23.08
N PHE A 300 2.71 -11.64 -23.62
CA PHE A 300 1.55 -11.13 -22.91
C PHE A 300 0.47 -12.23 -22.84
N TYR A 301 0.03 -12.56 -21.63
CA TYR A 301 -1.08 -13.47 -21.41
C TYR A 301 -2.32 -12.67 -21.01
N LEU A 302 -3.44 -13.02 -21.61
CA LEU A 302 -4.73 -12.35 -21.45
C LEU A 302 -5.82 -13.39 -21.23
N VAL A 303 -6.62 -13.22 -20.19
CA VAL A 303 -7.87 -13.96 -19.99
C VAL A 303 -9.00 -12.96 -19.85
N ILE A 304 -10.11 -13.11 -20.58
CA ILE A 304 -11.28 -12.23 -20.47
C ILE A 304 -12.48 -13.03 -19.97
N CYS A 305 -13.11 -12.50 -18.93
CA CYS A 305 -14.28 -13.06 -18.28
C CYS A 305 -15.43 -12.04 -18.24
N MET A 306 -16.54 -12.34 -18.90
CA MET A 306 -17.75 -11.52 -18.90
C MET A 306 -18.96 -12.38 -19.32
N LEU A 307 -20.08 -12.26 -18.61
CA LEU A 307 -21.34 -12.84 -19.10
C LEU A 307 -21.93 -11.92 -20.16
N ARG A 308 -22.81 -12.46 -21.02
CA ARG A 308 -23.54 -11.67 -22.01
C ARG A 308 -24.34 -10.52 -21.41
N SER A 309 -24.92 -10.73 -20.22
CA SER A 309 -25.60 -9.68 -19.45
C SER A 309 -24.64 -8.56 -19.00
N MET A 310 -23.39 -8.91 -18.68
CA MET A 310 -22.34 -7.95 -18.36
C MET A 310 -21.89 -7.18 -19.61
N SER A 311 -21.76 -7.85 -20.77
CA SER A 311 -21.53 -7.22 -22.08
C SER A 311 -22.61 -6.18 -22.41
N ALA A 312 -23.88 -6.54 -22.23
CA ALA A 312 -25.01 -5.63 -22.45
C ALA A 312 -25.00 -4.45 -21.49
N LEU A 313 -24.69 -4.68 -20.22
CA LEU A 313 -24.52 -3.62 -19.22
C LEU A 313 -23.38 -2.68 -19.59
N LEU A 314 -22.22 -3.23 -19.97
CA LEU A 314 -21.05 -2.47 -20.40
C LEU A 314 -21.42 -1.56 -21.59
N MET A 315 -21.98 -2.13 -22.66
CA MET A 315 -22.28 -1.37 -23.89
C MET A 315 -23.38 -0.33 -23.74
N ARG A 316 -24.27 -0.47 -22.75
CA ARG A 316 -25.30 0.53 -22.43
C ARG A 316 -24.83 1.59 -21.43
N SER A 317 -23.70 1.36 -20.77
CA SER A 317 -23.19 2.26 -19.75
C SER A 317 -22.64 3.55 -20.37
N LYS A 318 -22.90 4.65 -19.69
CA LYS A 318 -22.43 5.99 -20.09
C LYS A 318 -21.14 6.39 -19.39
N LYS A 319 -20.89 5.84 -18.20
CA LYS A 319 -19.77 6.19 -17.35
C LYS A 319 -19.08 4.91 -16.93
N LEU A 320 -17.80 4.80 -17.24
CA LEU A 320 -16.98 3.65 -16.88
C LEU A 320 -15.88 4.08 -15.91
N SER A 321 -15.57 3.17 -14.99
CA SER A 321 -14.38 3.21 -14.16
C SER A 321 -13.55 1.97 -14.48
N LEU A 322 -12.23 2.13 -14.57
CA LEU A 322 -11.28 1.07 -14.83
C LEU A 322 -10.40 0.90 -13.59
N ASP A 323 -10.36 -0.30 -13.03
CA ASP A 323 -9.54 -0.63 -11.86
C ASP A 323 -8.57 -1.77 -12.18
N THR A 324 -7.34 -1.67 -11.68
CA THR A 324 -6.34 -2.75 -11.80
C THR A 324 -5.81 -3.16 -10.43
N ALA A 325 -6.11 -4.40 -10.02
CA ALA A 325 -5.75 -4.94 -8.72
C ALA A 325 -4.67 -6.03 -8.79
N PHE A 326 -3.73 -5.96 -7.84
CA PHE A 326 -2.62 -6.92 -7.69
C PHE A 326 -2.82 -7.92 -6.54
N LYS A 327 -3.91 -7.78 -5.76
CA LYS A 327 -4.01 -8.40 -4.43
C LYS A 327 -4.48 -9.85 -4.42
N ARG A 328 -5.17 -10.29 -5.46
CA ARG A 328 -5.86 -11.61 -5.49
C ARG A 328 -5.10 -12.68 -6.26
N LEU A 329 -4.08 -12.30 -7.03
CA LEU A 329 -3.39 -13.19 -7.96
C LEU A 329 -1.92 -13.31 -7.59
N ASN A 330 -1.35 -14.49 -7.86
CA ASN A 330 0.04 -14.77 -7.58
C ASN A 330 0.92 -14.47 -8.81
N GLY A 331 2.15 -14.02 -8.57
CA GLY A 331 3.14 -13.79 -9.62
C GLY A 331 2.89 -12.52 -10.43
N LYS A 332 2.98 -12.65 -11.77
CA LYS A 332 2.92 -11.52 -12.72
C LYS A 332 1.50 -11.14 -13.14
N TRP A 333 0.49 -11.87 -12.67
CA TRP A 333 -0.90 -11.67 -13.03
C TRP A 333 -1.52 -10.49 -12.29
N GLN A 334 -2.42 -9.80 -12.98
CA GLN A 334 -3.15 -8.65 -12.51
C GLN A 334 -4.60 -8.81 -12.90
N GLU A 335 -5.50 -8.41 -12.01
CA GLU A 335 -6.93 -8.37 -12.26
C GLU A 335 -7.28 -6.97 -12.78
N PHE A 336 -7.91 -6.91 -13.94
CA PHE A 336 -8.41 -5.70 -14.55
C PHE A 336 -9.93 -5.74 -14.56
N GLU A 337 -10.59 -4.67 -14.13
CA GLU A 337 -12.04 -4.57 -14.10
C GLU A 337 -12.51 -3.33 -14.85
N MET A 338 -13.51 -3.51 -15.72
CA MET A 338 -14.34 -2.42 -16.23
C MET A 338 -15.63 -2.42 -15.43
N GLU A 339 -15.90 -1.32 -14.74
CA GLU A 339 -17.05 -1.19 -13.87
C GLU A 339 -17.91 0.03 -14.22
N THR A 340 -19.18 -0.04 -13.85
CA THR A 340 -20.17 1.03 -14.03
C THR A 340 -20.92 1.24 -12.71
N TRP A 341 -21.36 2.47 -12.44
CA TRP A 341 -22.09 2.79 -11.22
C TRP A 341 -23.60 2.58 -11.41
N GLU A 342 -24.18 1.67 -10.64
CA GLU A 342 -25.63 1.48 -10.58
C GLU A 342 -26.23 2.38 -9.49
N VAL A 343 -27.07 3.34 -9.92
CA VAL A 343 -27.63 4.36 -9.03
C VAL A 343 -28.66 3.78 -8.07
N ASP A 344 -29.49 2.83 -8.51
CA ASP A 344 -30.60 2.31 -7.71
C ASP A 344 -30.14 1.55 -6.46
N HIS A 345 -29.01 0.84 -6.57
CA HIS A 345 -28.43 0.07 -5.46
C HIS A 345 -27.17 0.72 -4.87
N MET A 346 -26.79 1.92 -5.36
CA MET A 346 -25.61 2.66 -4.93
C MET A 346 -24.33 1.79 -4.85
N LYS A 347 -24.10 1.01 -5.90
CA LYS A 347 -22.97 0.07 -5.97
C LYS A 347 -22.31 0.09 -7.35
N SER A 348 -21.04 -0.27 -7.36
CA SER A 348 -20.33 -0.57 -8.60
C SER A 348 -20.72 -1.96 -9.11
N ILE A 349 -20.97 -2.08 -10.41
CA ILE A 349 -21.17 -3.36 -11.09
C ILE A 349 -20.06 -3.55 -12.11
N ILE A 350 -19.45 -4.73 -12.08
CA ILE A 350 -18.43 -5.15 -13.02
C ILE A 350 -19.10 -5.52 -14.35
N GLY A 351 -18.74 -4.83 -15.43
CA GLY A 351 -19.12 -5.15 -16.80
C GLY A 351 -18.13 -6.10 -17.48
N THR A 352 -16.87 -6.09 -17.07
CA THR A 352 -15.87 -7.06 -17.54
C THR A 352 -14.78 -7.25 -16.52
N ARG A 353 -14.34 -8.50 -16.34
CA ARG A 353 -13.12 -8.83 -15.60
C ARG A 353 -12.12 -9.46 -16.55
N ALA A 354 -10.87 -9.04 -16.48
CA ALA A 354 -9.79 -9.64 -17.25
C ALA A 354 -8.58 -9.90 -16.36
N PHE A 355 -7.77 -10.87 -16.77
CA PHE A 355 -6.51 -11.18 -16.14
C PHE A 355 -5.38 -10.95 -17.13
N THR A 356 -4.40 -10.15 -16.72
CA THR A 356 -3.34 -9.66 -17.61
C THR A 356 -1.97 -9.83 -16.96
N THR A 357 -0.91 -10.03 -17.76
CA THR A 357 0.47 -10.11 -17.25
C THR A 357 1.34 -8.90 -17.60
N SER A 358 0.76 -7.88 -18.23
CA SER A 358 1.45 -6.67 -18.67
C SER A 358 0.53 -5.46 -18.59
N GLN A 359 1.10 -4.32 -18.21
CA GLN A 359 0.44 -3.02 -18.21
C GLN A 359 1.00 -2.08 -19.28
N SER A 360 1.72 -2.60 -20.28
CA SER A 360 2.18 -1.77 -21.39
C SER A 360 1.01 -1.17 -22.17
N ALA A 361 1.25 -0.07 -22.89
CA ALA A 361 0.25 0.54 -23.76
C ALA A 361 -0.28 -0.43 -24.83
N GLU A 362 0.61 -1.26 -25.38
CA GLU A 362 0.27 -2.30 -26.35
C GLU A 362 -0.59 -3.41 -25.75
N ALA A 363 -0.29 -3.85 -24.52
CA ALA A 363 -1.11 -4.83 -23.82
C ALA A 363 -2.52 -4.30 -23.53
N HIS A 364 -2.65 -3.02 -23.15
CA HIS A 364 -3.95 -2.37 -22.97
C HIS A 364 -4.71 -2.23 -24.29
N LEU A 365 -4.02 -1.93 -25.40
CA LEU A 365 -4.66 -1.89 -26.71
C LEU A 365 -5.27 -3.25 -27.06
N ILE A 366 -4.50 -4.34 -26.91
CA ILE A 366 -5.00 -5.71 -27.15
C ILE A 366 -6.18 -6.01 -26.22
N LEU A 367 -6.03 -5.73 -24.92
CA LEU A 367 -7.08 -5.93 -23.92
C LEU A 367 -8.38 -5.21 -24.30
N PHE A 368 -8.34 -3.91 -24.59
CA PHE A 368 -9.52 -3.12 -24.93
C PHE A 368 -10.16 -3.58 -26.25
N THR A 369 -9.36 -3.82 -27.27
CA THR A 369 -9.86 -4.34 -28.56
C THR A 369 -10.60 -5.65 -28.35
N ARG A 370 -10.02 -6.61 -27.63
CA ARG A 370 -10.67 -7.91 -27.40
C ARG A 370 -11.95 -7.78 -26.57
N ILE A 371 -11.97 -6.95 -25.53
CA ILE A 371 -13.18 -6.68 -24.73
C ILE A 371 -14.30 -6.14 -25.62
N PHE A 372 -14.01 -5.12 -26.46
CA PHE A 372 -15.04 -4.52 -27.30
C PHE A 372 -15.46 -5.39 -28.48
N GLU A 373 -14.56 -6.21 -29.02
CA GLU A 373 -14.93 -7.23 -30.02
C GLU A 373 -15.91 -8.25 -29.43
N ILE A 374 -15.64 -8.75 -28.22
CA ILE A 374 -16.55 -9.67 -27.51
C ILE A 374 -17.88 -8.98 -27.24
N ALA A 375 -17.86 -7.78 -26.65
CA ALA A 375 -19.07 -7.05 -26.32
C ALA A 375 -19.91 -6.69 -27.56
N HIS A 376 -19.25 -6.38 -28.68
CA HIS A 376 -19.93 -6.14 -29.95
C HIS A 376 -20.54 -7.42 -30.52
N ALA A 377 -19.82 -8.54 -30.50
CA ALA A 377 -20.35 -9.83 -30.94
C ALA A 377 -21.59 -10.26 -30.12
N ASP A 378 -21.58 -10.00 -28.81
CA ASP A 378 -22.69 -10.33 -27.91
C ASP A 378 -23.93 -9.46 -28.11
N THR A 379 -23.73 -8.16 -28.31
CA THR A 379 -24.82 -7.17 -28.22
C THR A 379 -25.24 -6.61 -29.57
N GLY A 380 -24.39 -6.73 -30.59
CA GLY A 380 -24.52 -6.01 -31.87
C GLY A 380 -24.28 -4.50 -31.76
N ILE A 381 -23.98 -3.98 -30.56
CA ILE A 381 -23.77 -2.54 -30.33
C ILE A 381 -22.29 -2.23 -30.58
N PRO A 382 -21.94 -1.28 -31.45
CA PRO A 382 -20.55 -0.88 -31.65
C PRO A 382 -20.03 -0.07 -30.46
N CYS A 383 -18.74 -0.21 -30.14
CA CYS A 383 -18.08 0.69 -29.18
C CYS A 383 -18.05 2.11 -29.75
N ARG A 384 -18.70 3.06 -29.06
CA ARG A 384 -18.75 4.47 -29.45
C ARG A 384 -18.41 5.34 -28.25
N PHE A 385 -17.69 6.41 -28.53
CA PHE A 385 -17.35 7.46 -27.55
C PHE A 385 -18.08 8.74 -27.92
N ARG A 386 -18.74 9.38 -26.95
CA ARG A 386 -19.56 10.56 -27.20
C ARG A 386 -18.80 11.70 -27.85
N HIS A 387 -17.56 11.93 -27.42
CA HIS A 387 -16.76 13.05 -27.92
C HIS A 387 -16.33 12.87 -29.40
N ILE A 388 -16.36 11.64 -29.93
CA ILE A 388 -16.04 11.34 -31.33
C ILE A 388 -17.32 11.13 -32.16
N HIS A 389 -18.28 10.37 -31.62
CA HIS A 389 -19.45 9.86 -32.36
C HIS A 389 -20.75 10.59 -32.02
N GLY A 390 -20.77 11.48 -31.03
CA GLY A 390 -21.98 12.11 -30.51
C GLY A 390 -22.78 11.25 -29.51
N GLU A 391 -22.46 9.96 -29.40
CA GLU A 391 -23.15 9.01 -28.52
C GLU A 391 -22.21 7.92 -27.95
N GLY A 392 -22.74 7.06 -27.08
CA GLY A 392 -21.98 6.02 -26.38
C GLY A 392 -21.35 6.54 -25.09
N PHE A 393 -20.14 6.09 -24.79
CA PHE A 393 -19.46 6.37 -23.53
C PHE A 393 -19.11 7.85 -23.36
N GLU A 394 -19.42 8.41 -22.19
CA GLU A 394 -19.29 9.83 -21.86
C GLU A 394 -18.06 10.10 -21.00
N ILE A 395 -17.87 9.28 -19.97
CA ILE A 395 -16.86 9.47 -18.94
C ILE A 395 -16.13 8.17 -18.74
N TRP A 396 -14.80 8.27 -18.71
CA TRP A 396 -13.89 7.17 -18.43
C TRP A 396 -12.97 7.61 -17.30
N ILE A 397 -13.04 6.89 -16.20
CA ILE A 397 -12.18 7.09 -15.04
C ILE A 397 -11.20 5.93 -15.02
N THR A 398 -9.91 6.21 -14.87
CA THR A 398 -8.87 5.18 -14.88
C THR A 398 -7.90 5.41 -13.72
N ASP A 399 -7.29 4.34 -13.20
CA ASP A 399 -6.37 4.38 -12.05
C ASP A 399 -4.96 4.89 -12.44
N ALA A 400 -4.88 6.00 -13.18
CA ALA A 400 -3.66 6.76 -13.50
C ALA A 400 -2.43 5.97 -14.00
N HIS A 401 -2.58 4.68 -14.39
CA HIS A 401 -1.47 3.91 -14.89
C HIS A 401 -1.12 4.39 -16.30
N LYS A 402 0.14 4.77 -16.53
CA LYS A 402 0.60 5.35 -17.81
C LYS A 402 0.23 4.49 -19.02
N GLY A 403 0.21 3.17 -18.88
CA GLY A 403 -0.19 2.26 -19.96
C GLY A 403 -1.67 2.36 -20.37
N GLN A 404 -2.57 2.69 -19.45
CA GLN A 404 -4.00 2.89 -19.76
C GLN A 404 -4.21 4.21 -20.51
N ALA A 405 -3.53 5.28 -20.07
CA ALA A 405 -3.60 6.59 -20.71
C ALA A 405 -2.84 6.63 -22.05
N LEU A 406 -1.72 5.91 -22.15
CA LEU A 406 -0.89 5.81 -23.35
C LEU A 406 -1.24 4.61 -24.22
N GLY A 407 -2.26 3.82 -23.90
CA GLY A 407 -2.86 2.89 -24.85
C GLY A 407 -3.29 3.75 -26.04
N ARG A 408 -2.42 3.88 -27.05
CA ARG A 408 -2.31 5.05 -27.94
C ARG A 408 -3.54 5.28 -28.83
N TYR A 409 -4.60 4.49 -28.67
CA TYR A 409 -5.80 4.46 -29.51
C TYR A 409 -7.07 4.03 -28.74
N LEU A 410 -7.40 4.68 -27.61
CA LEU A 410 -8.80 4.73 -27.14
C LEU A 410 -9.64 5.75 -27.97
N TRP A 411 -9.29 5.93 -29.25
CA TRP A 411 -9.90 6.85 -30.20
C TRP A 411 -10.43 6.08 -31.41
#